data_AF-A0A6P1EJN0-F1
#
_entry.id   AF-A0A6P1EJN0-F1
#
_cell.length_a   1.000
_cell.length_b   1.000
_cell.length_c   1.000
_cell.angle_alpha   90.00
_cell.angle_beta   90.00
_cell.angle_gamma   90.00
#
_symmetry.space_group_name_H-M   'P 1'
#
loop_
_entity.id
_entity.type
_entity.pdbx_description
1 polymer ?
#
loop_
_entity_poly.entity_id
_entity_poly.type
_entity_poly.pdbx_seq_one_letter_code
_entity_poly.pdbx_strand_id
1 'polypeptide(L)'
;MSDSPELAKLVRKTASSGKLDYVPVVVLNETTKSKLDVLGLLIPHSDHTGFSIKLQGYKKTKSSPWEEDEPKTINLSEVSTLKLFKYLQTHLPLTHQREAGEFILIKVANGAVDLVGHDPQSLVGALTKVLSHSELVEHLASTELTHELTTALRGSIRLNEMRSAVAELRSSLGSGESAEQIYQAWCEKHCWAFGSAYVVRDEVRAITAGDNIDLILPNVIAGYRDIVELKRPDMDVLIYDKAHKNFYFSADVSKAVGQCHRYLDMLHDFADKGLLDHKEVVAYHPRATIVIGRSHDWSEEQQRALHGLNRRMNGITVMTYDHLLAQGERLIDMMVPAADTGAGAATASESDDDIPW
;
A
#
# COMPACT_ATOMS: atom_id res chain seq x y z
N MET A 1 -0.33 -16.57 -36.15
CA MET A 1 -1.25 -17.71 -36.37
C MET A 1 -1.74 -18.12 -34.98
N SER A 2 -3.04 -18.11 -34.75
CA SER A 2 -3.62 -18.39 -33.43
C SER A 2 -3.65 -19.90 -33.20
N ASP A 3 -2.79 -20.38 -32.31
CA ASP A 3 -2.92 -21.74 -31.76
C ASP A 3 -4.14 -21.75 -30.84
N SER A 4 -5.29 -22.15 -31.41
CA SER A 4 -6.37 -22.71 -30.59
C SER A 4 -5.82 -23.98 -29.94
N PRO A 5 -6.07 -24.22 -28.64
CA PRO A 5 -5.61 -25.44 -28.01
C PRO A 5 -6.31 -26.63 -28.68
N GLU A 6 -5.59 -27.34 -29.54
CA GLU A 6 -6.05 -28.62 -30.07
C GLU A 6 -6.39 -29.51 -28.88
N LEU A 7 -7.64 -29.98 -28.85
CA LEU A 7 -8.14 -30.87 -27.81
C LEU A 7 -7.37 -32.20 -27.94
N ALA A 8 -6.26 -32.32 -27.23
CA ALA A 8 -5.38 -33.48 -27.28
C ALA A 8 -6.12 -34.72 -26.77
N LYS A 9 -6.60 -35.56 -27.68
CA LYS A 9 -7.23 -36.84 -27.33
C LYS A 9 -6.18 -37.77 -26.74
N LEU A 10 -6.19 -37.91 -25.41
CA LEU A 10 -5.40 -38.92 -24.71
C LEU A 10 -6.08 -40.29 -24.85
N VAL A 11 -5.36 -41.26 -25.42
CA VAL A 11 -5.85 -42.63 -25.62
C VAL A 11 -5.22 -43.53 -24.58
N ARG A 12 -6.03 -44.31 -23.86
CA ARG A 12 -5.58 -45.38 -22.95
C ARG A 12 -5.68 -46.72 -23.69
N LYS A 13 -4.61 -47.51 -23.72
CA LYS A 13 -4.56 -48.83 -24.37
C LYS A 13 -4.23 -49.91 -23.37
N THR A 14 -4.92 -51.04 -23.45
CA THR A 14 -4.63 -52.21 -22.61
C THR A 14 -3.52 -53.03 -23.23
N ALA A 15 -2.53 -53.40 -22.42
CA ALA A 15 -1.45 -54.28 -22.85
C ALA A 15 -2.01 -55.65 -23.23
N SER A 16 -1.35 -56.35 -24.16
CA SER A 16 -1.73 -57.71 -24.57
C SER A 16 -1.75 -58.73 -23.43
N SER A 17 -1.02 -58.46 -22.34
CA SER A 17 -1.04 -59.26 -21.12
C SER A 17 -2.31 -59.07 -20.27
N GLY A 18 -3.12 -58.04 -20.54
CA GLY A 18 -4.32 -57.68 -19.78
C GLY A 18 -4.05 -57.12 -18.38
N LYS A 19 -2.77 -57.00 -17.97
CA LYS A 19 -2.39 -56.65 -16.59
C LYS A 19 -2.12 -55.16 -16.37
N LEU A 20 -1.86 -54.42 -17.43
CA LEU A 20 -1.42 -53.03 -17.39
C LEU A 20 -2.02 -52.26 -18.55
N ASP A 21 -2.31 -50.99 -18.33
CA ASP A 21 -2.65 -50.06 -19.40
C ASP A 21 -1.46 -49.14 -19.69
N TYR A 22 -1.40 -48.62 -20.91
CA TYR A 22 -0.36 -47.70 -21.35
C TYR A 22 -0.94 -46.60 -22.24
N VAL A 23 -0.20 -45.51 -22.34
CA VAL A 23 -0.48 -44.36 -23.21
C VAL A 23 0.34 -44.52 -24.50
N PRO A 24 -0.18 -44.11 -25.68
CA PRO A 24 0.58 -44.10 -26.93
C PRO A 24 1.98 -43.51 -26.75
N VAL A 25 2.94 -44.20 -27.37
CA VAL A 25 4.35 -43.80 -27.34
C VAL A 25 4.51 -42.42 -27.97
N VAL A 26 5.28 -41.57 -27.32
CA VAL A 26 5.74 -40.29 -27.87
C VAL A 26 7.23 -40.40 -28.19
N VAL A 27 7.62 -40.04 -29.41
CA VAL A 27 9.02 -39.99 -29.81
C VAL A 27 9.62 -38.69 -29.29
N LEU A 28 10.55 -38.78 -28.33
CA LEU A 28 11.23 -37.61 -27.78
C LEU A 28 12.35 -37.12 -28.68
N ASN A 29 13.05 -38.05 -29.34
CA ASN A 29 14.14 -37.75 -30.26
C ASN A 29 14.35 -38.89 -31.24
N GLU A 30 14.56 -38.58 -32.53
CA GLU A 30 14.90 -39.57 -33.55
C GLU A 30 15.99 -39.02 -34.47
N THR A 31 17.03 -39.81 -34.66
CA THR A 31 18.18 -39.49 -35.53
C THR A 31 18.42 -40.65 -36.49
N THR A 32 19.41 -40.55 -37.38
CA THR A 32 19.77 -41.65 -38.28
C THR A 32 20.35 -42.88 -37.56
N LYS A 33 20.78 -42.76 -36.29
CA LYS A 33 21.49 -43.81 -35.53
C LYS A 33 20.79 -44.23 -34.24
N SER A 34 20.01 -43.35 -33.62
CA SER A 34 19.33 -43.61 -32.35
C SER A 34 17.94 -42.99 -32.30
N LYS A 35 17.06 -43.63 -31.55
CA LYS A 35 15.70 -43.17 -31.25
C LYS A 35 15.46 -43.25 -29.75
N LEU A 36 14.76 -42.29 -29.18
CA LEU A 36 14.34 -42.27 -27.78
C LEU A 36 12.84 -42.04 -27.71
N ASP A 37 12.16 -43.02 -27.16
CA ASP A 37 10.71 -43.00 -26.98
C ASP A 37 10.38 -42.82 -25.50
N VAL A 38 9.23 -42.21 -25.21
CA VAL A 38 8.61 -42.25 -23.88
C VAL A 38 7.31 -43.04 -23.95
N LEU A 39 7.18 -44.01 -23.05
CA LEU A 39 6.01 -44.84 -22.86
C LEU A 39 5.44 -44.58 -21.46
N GLY A 40 4.21 -44.06 -21.41
CA GLY A 40 3.47 -43.89 -20.16
C GLY A 40 2.78 -45.19 -19.76
N LEU A 41 3.00 -45.65 -18.54
CA LEU A 41 2.42 -46.86 -17.95
C LEU A 41 1.44 -46.48 -16.84
N LEU A 42 0.23 -47.01 -16.91
CA LEU A 42 -0.81 -46.88 -15.90
C LEU A 42 -0.85 -48.16 -15.07
N ILE A 43 -0.38 -48.06 -13.83
CA ILE A 43 -0.19 -49.19 -12.92
C ILE A 43 -1.35 -49.20 -11.92
N PRO A 44 -2.20 -50.24 -11.91
CA PRO A 44 -3.31 -50.31 -10.97
C PRO A 44 -2.80 -50.65 -9.56
N HIS A 45 -3.18 -49.84 -8.59
CA HIS A 45 -3.03 -50.09 -7.15
C HIS A 45 -4.40 -50.30 -6.51
N SER A 46 -4.45 -50.71 -5.24
CA SER A 46 -5.71 -50.97 -4.53
C SER A 46 -6.59 -49.73 -4.34
N ASP A 47 -5.98 -48.56 -4.30
CA ASP A 47 -6.58 -47.27 -3.93
C ASP A 47 -6.48 -46.21 -5.04
N HIS A 48 -5.57 -46.37 -6.00
CA HIS A 48 -5.37 -45.44 -7.12
C HIS A 48 -4.79 -46.13 -8.36
N THR A 49 -4.63 -45.39 -9.46
CA THR A 49 -3.83 -45.82 -10.63
C THR A 49 -2.59 -44.95 -10.69
N GLY A 50 -1.42 -45.54 -10.46
CA GLY A 50 -0.14 -44.87 -10.52
C GLY A 50 0.28 -44.62 -11.97
N PHE A 51 1.04 -43.56 -12.20
CA PHE A 51 1.56 -43.21 -13.53
C PHE A 51 3.09 -43.21 -13.52
N SER A 52 3.68 -44.12 -14.28
CA SER A 52 5.15 -44.25 -14.45
C SER A 52 5.53 -44.06 -15.90
N ILE A 53 6.78 -43.67 -16.18
CA ILE A 53 7.26 -43.56 -17.56
C ILE A 53 8.48 -44.45 -17.79
N LYS A 54 8.51 -45.11 -18.95
CA LYS A 54 9.68 -45.77 -19.49
C LYS A 54 10.25 -44.93 -20.62
N LEU A 55 11.46 -44.44 -20.45
CA LEU A 55 12.27 -43.88 -21.54
C LEU A 55 12.95 -45.05 -22.23
N GLN A 56 12.56 -45.35 -23.46
CA GLN A 56 13.05 -46.51 -24.19
C GLN A 56 14.02 -46.06 -25.29
N GLY A 57 15.28 -46.44 -25.14
CA GLY A 57 16.33 -46.14 -26.11
C GLY A 57 16.41 -47.21 -27.18
N TYR A 58 16.62 -46.80 -28.41
CA TYR A 58 16.87 -47.70 -29.54
C TYR A 58 18.12 -47.27 -30.31
N LYS A 59 18.81 -48.26 -30.87
CA LYS A 59 19.93 -48.10 -31.80
C LYS A 59 19.60 -48.79 -33.12
N LYS A 60 20.12 -48.24 -34.20
CA LYS A 60 19.99 -48.84 -35.54
C LYS A 60 21.04 -49.94 -35.72
N THR A 61 20.62 -51.14 -36.11
CA THR A 61 21.53 -52.25 -36.43
C THR A 61 21.41 -52.65 -37.90
N LYS A 62 22.35 -53.45 -38.42
CA LYS A 62 22.32 -53.89 -39.82
C LYS A 62 21.16 -54.84 -40.11
N SER A 63 20.63 -55.50 -39.08
CA SER A 63 19.63 -56.57 -39.12
C SER A 63 18.22 -56.13 -38.71
N SER A 64 18.07 -55.05 -37.95
CA SER A 64 16.77 -54.49 -37.54
C SER A 64 16.78 -52.96 -37.70
N PRO A 65 15.69 -52.36 -38.20
CA PRO A 65 15.58 -50.91 -38.31
C PRO A 65 15.76 -50.21 -36.95
N TRP A 66 15.31 -50.84 -35.85
CA TRP A 66 15.50 -50.36 -34.48
C TRP A 66 15.62 -51.55 -33.52
N GLU A 67 16.67 -51.56 -32.71
CA GLU A 67 16.93 -52.56 -31.67
C GLU A 67 17.04 -51.84 -30.32
N GLU A 68 16.44 -52.39 -29.25
CA GLU A 68 16.48 -51.76 -27.93
C GLU A 68 17.93 -51.65 -27.44
N ASP A 69 18.26 -50.48 -26.93
CA ASP A 69 19.56 -50.15 -26.38
C ASP A 69 19.40 -50.06 -24.85
N GLU A 70 19.51 -51.20 -24.16
CA GLU A 70 19.31 -51.29 -22.70
C GLU A 70 20.03 -50.20 -21.89
N PRO A 71 21.30 -49.84 -22.18
CA PRO A 71 22.00 -48.76 -21.47
C PRO A 71 21.33 -47.38 -21.60
N LYS A 72 20.49 -47.16 -22.61
CA LYS A 72 19.73 -45.92 -22.82
C LYS A 72 18.26 -46.04 -22.42
N THR A 73 17.86 -47.20 -21.92
CA THR A 73 16.50 -47.44 -21.43
C THR A 73 16.45 -47.21 -19.93
N ILE A 74 15.57 -46.31 -19.50
CA ILE A 74 15.41 -45.92 -18.09
C ILE A 74 13.93 -46.04 -17.72
N ASN A 75 13.64 -46.72 -16.62
CA ASN A 75 12.31 -46.74 -16.02
C ASN A 75 12.26 -45.73 -14.87
N LEU A 76 11.34 -44.76 -14.95
CA LEU A 76 11.03 -43.87 -13.85
C LEU A 76 9.81 -44.39 -13.12
N SER A 77 9.93 -44.55 -11.80
CA SER A 77 8.79 -44.81 -10.92
C SER A 77 7.81 -43.64 -10.93
N GLU A 78 6.64 -43.83 -10.36
CA GLU A 78 5.64 -42.76 -10.20
C GLU A 78 6.19 -41.53 -9.48
N VAL A 79 6.88 -41.74 -8.35
CA VAL A 79 7.50 -40.65 -7.59
C VAL A 79 8.54 -39.90 -8.43
N SER A 80 9.38 -40.61 -9.19
CA SER A 80 10.40 -39.99 -10.05
C SER A 80 9.76 -39.29 -11.26
N THR A 81 8.68 -39.83 -11.80
CA THR A 81 7.89 -39.24 -12.88
C THR A 81 7.29 -37.90 -12.44
N LEU A 82 6.69 -37.86 -11.23
CA LEU A 82 6.18 -36.63 -10.63
C LEU A 82 7.28 -35.60 -10.37
N LYS A 83 8.46 -36.03 -9.91
CA LYS A 83 9.61 -35.13 -9.73
C LYS A 83 10.08 -34.52 -11.05
N LEU A 84 10.20 -35.32 -12.11
CA LEU A 84 10.58 -34.84 -13.44
C LEU A 84 9.53 -33.87 -13.99
N PHE A 85 8.25 -34.20 -13.86
CA PHE A 85 7.16 -33.32 -14.27
C PHE A 85 7.21 -31.97 -13.56
N LYS A 86 7.36 -31.97 -12.22
CA LYS A 86 7.51 -30.74 -11.44
C LYS A 86 8.73 -29.93 -11.89
N TYR A 87 9.87 -30.59 -12.10
CA TYR A 87 11.09 -29.94 -12.59
C TYR A 87 10.87 -29.24 -13.93
N LEU A 88 10.30 -29.93 -14.92
CA LEU A 88 10.02 -29.35 -16.23
C LEU A 88 9.01 -28.20 -16.13
N GLN A 89 7.95 -28.36 -15.34
CA GLN A 89 6.95 -27.30 -15.14
C GLN A 89 7.51 -26.03 -14.50
N THR A 90 8.46 -26.14 -13.56
CA THR A 90 9.01 -24.97 -12.86
C THR A 90 10.16 -24.29 -13.62
N HIS A 91 10.91 -25.04 -14.43
CA HIS A 91 12.10 -24.51 -15.10
C HIS A 91 11.87 -24.13 -16.57
N LEU A 92 10.93 -24.76 -17.27
CA LEU A 92 10.65 -24.43 -18.67
C LEU A 92 10.23 -22.96 -18.87
N PRO A 93 9.42 -22.32 -17.99
CA PRO A 93 9.10 -20.90 -18.12
C PRO A 93 10.32 -19.97 -18.05
N LEU A 94 11.43 -20.41 -17.45
CA LEU A 94 12.66 -19.62 -17.33
C LEU A 94 13.37 -19.43 -18.67
N THR A 95 13.04 -20.21 -19.71
CA THR A 95 13.69 -20.08 -21.03
C THR A 95 13.45 -18.72 -21.70
N HIS A 96 12.46 -17.97 -21.24
CA HIS A 96 12.12 -16.65 -21.77
C HIS A 96 12.75 -15.50 -20.97
N GLN A 97 13.44 -15.81 -19.85
CA GLN A 97 14.09 -14.82 -19.00
C GLN A 97 15.54 -14.64 -19.42
N ARG A 98 15.93 -13.39 -19.74
CA ARG A 98 17.28 -13.07 -20.22
C ARG A 98 18.29 -12.81 -19.09
N GLU A 99 17.80 -12.59 -17.88
CA GLU A 99 18.59 -12.21 -16.73
C GLU A 99 18.62 -13.32 -15.68
N ALA A 100 19.74 -13.49 -15.00
CA ALA A 100 19.85 -14.39 -13.86
C ALA A 100 19.21 -13.76 -12.63
N GLY A 101 18.46 -14.53 -11.85
CA GLY A 101 17.79 -14.02 -10.65
C GLY A 101 16.94 -15.07 -9.93
N GLU A 102 16.29 -14.64 -8.85
CA GLU A 102 15.29 -15.42 -8.14
C GLU A 102 13.91 -15.16 -8.75
N PHE A 103 13.16 -16.23 -9.02
CA PHE A 103 11.84 -16.15 -9.64
C PHE A 103 10.78 -16.79 -8.77
N ILE A 104 9.62 -16.13 -8.65
CA ILE A 104 8.43 -16.70 -8.02
C ILE A 104 7.46 -17.09 -9.14
N LEU A 105 7.16 -18.38 -9.24
CA LEU A 105 6.21 -18.89 -10.22
C LEU A 105 4.83 -18.99 -9.59
N ILE A 106 3.89 -18.15 -10.01
CA ILE A 106 2.51 -18.18 -9.54
C ILE A 106 1.64 -18.79 -10.65
N LYS A 107 1.05 -19.97 -10.41
CA LYS A 107 0.11 -20.57 -11.35
C LYS A 107 -1.28 -19.97 -11.14
N VAL A 108 -1.82 -19.37 -12.20
CA VAL A 108 -3.21 -18.91 -12.22
C VAL A 108 -4.00 -19.88 -13.09
N ALA A 109 -4.98 -20.57 -12.50
CA ALA A 109 -5.91 -21.43 -13.21
C ALA A 109 -7.34 -20.95 -12.92
N ASN A 110 -8.11 -20.64 -13.97
CA ASN A 110 -9.50 -20.18 -13.86
C ASN A 110 -9.70 -18.97 -12.92
N GLY A 111 -8.75 -18.02 -12.92
CA GLY A 111 -8.80 -16.85 -12.04
C GLY A 111 -8.49 -17.13 -10.57
N ALA A 112 -8.25 -18.38 -10.19
CA ALA A 112 -7.75 -18.77 -8.88
C ALA A 112 -6.23 -18.89 -8.93
N VAL A 113 -5.58 -18.25 -7.96
CA VAL A 113 -4.14 -18.36 -7.76
C VAL A 113 -3.87 -19.60 -6.92
N ASP A 114 -3.12 -20.55 -7.47
CA ASP A 114 -2.63 -21.70 -6.70
C ASP A 114 -1.33 -21.30 -5.99
N LEU A 115 -1.45 -21.06 -4.68
CA LEU A 115 -0.34 -20.71 -3.79
C LEU A 115 0.22 -21.92 -3.04
N VAL A 116 -0.24 -23.14 -3.35
CA VAL A 116 0.15 -24.35 -2.61
C VAL A 116 1.64 -24.63 -2.82
N GLY A 117 2.40 -24.63 -1.72
CA GLY A 117 3.84 -24.91 -1.72
C GLY A 117 4.74 -23.68 -1.68
N HIS A 118 4.16 -22.47 -1.65
CA HIS A 118 4.91 -21.25 -1.37
C HIS A 118 4.88 -20.91 0.12
N ASP A 119 6.01 -20.45 0.65
CA ASP A 119 6.08 -19.90 2.00
C ASP A 119 5.35 -18.54 2.05
N PRO A 120 4.35 -18.35 2.93
CA PRO A 120 3.62 -17.10 3.04
C PRO A 120 4.50 -15.87 3.31
N GLN A 121 5.58 -16.02 4.09
CA GLN A 121 6.47 -14.89 4.40
C GLN A 121 7.26 -14.45 3.16
N SER A 122 7.78 -15.39 2.38
CA SER A 122 8.46 -15.12 1.11
C SER A 122 7.54 -14.41 0.10
N LEU A 123 6.28 -14.86 -0.03
CA LEU A 123 5.29 -14.23 -0.90
C LEU A 123 4.97 -12.80 -0.46
N VAL A 124 4.72 -12.59 0.83
CA VAL A 124 4.45 -11.25 1.38
C VAL A 124 5.66 -10.34 1.19
N GLY A 125 6.89 -10.83 1.41
CA GLY A 125 8.11 -10.08 1.18
C GLY A 125 8.28 -9.64 -0.28
N ALA A 126 7.97 -10.53 -1.23
CA ALA A 126 7.99 -10.20 -2.65
C ALA A 126 6.91 -9.19 -3.03
N LEU A 127 5.67 -9.38 -2.56
CA LEU A 127 4.57 -8.43 -2.75
C LEU A 127 4.90 -7.06 -2.18
N THR A 128 5.51 -6.99 -1.00
CA THR A 128 5.90 -5.73 -0.36
C THR A 128 6.95 -4.99 -1.19
N LYS A 129 7.94 -5.71 -1.72
CA LYS A 129 8.93 -5.14 -2.65
C LYS A 129 8.32 -4.67 -3.95
N VAL A 130 7.34 -5.40 -4.50
CA VAL A 130 6.62 -4.97 -5.71
C VAL A 130 5.83 -3.69 -5.43
N LEU A 131 5.10 -3.64 -4.31
CA LEU A 131 4.30 -2.48 -3.89
C LEU A 131 5.13 -1.26 -3.46
N SER A 132 6.44 -1.42 -3.17
CA SER A 132 7.32 -0.28 -2.91
C SER A 132 7.75 0.48 -4.18
N HIS A 133 7.37 0.02 -5.37
CA HIS A 133 7.64 0.72 -6.63
C HIS A 133 6.47 1.60 -7.02
N SER A 134 6.70 2.92 -7.11
CA SER A 134 5.66 3.95 -7.34
C SER A 134 4.87 3.75 -8.64
N GLU A 135 5.52 3.32 -9.72
CA GLU A 135 4.86 3.10 -11.02
C GLU A 135 3.85 1.94 -10.97
N LEU A 136 4.14 0.90 -10.19
CA LEU A 136 3.25 -0.25 -10.06
C LEU A 136 2.04 0.07 -9.17
N VAL A 137 2.23 0.95 -8.18
CA VAL A 137 1.12 1.48 -7.36
C VAL A 137 0.14 2.26 -8.24
N GLU A 138 0.64 3.05 -9.18
CA GLU A 138 -0.18 3.85 -10.11
C GLU A 138 -1.00 2.96 -11.07
N HIS A 139 -0.40 1.87 -11.56
CA HIS A 139 -1.09 0.87 -12.37
C HIS A 139 -2.10 0.03 -11.57
N LEU A 140 -1.80 -0.31 -10.32
CA LEU A 140 -2.76 -1.00 -9.44
C LEU A 140 -3.96 -0.12 -9.10
N ALA A 141 -3.77 1.18 -8.96
CA ALA A 141 -4.85 2.13 -8.73
C ALA A 141 -5.85 2.21 -9.90
N SER A 142 -5.42 1.85 -11.11
CA SER A 142 -6.23 1.90 -12.34
C SER A 142 -6.80 0.55 -12.78
N THR A 143 -6.54 -0.53 -12.02
CA THR A 143 -6.98 -1.89 -12.36
C THR A 143 -8.21 -2.30 -11.52
N GLU A 144 -9.19 -2.98 -12.12
CA GLU A 144 -10.32 -3.56 -11.39
C GLU A 144 -9.87 -4.77 -10.55
N LEU A 145 -9.77 -4.57 -9.24
CA LEU A 145 -9.41 -5.57 -8.24
C LEU A 145 -10.68 -6.06 -7.51
N THR A 146 -10.66 -7.26 -6.92
CA THR A 146 -11.74 -7.74 -6.04
C THR A 146 -11.92 -6.79 -4.84
N HIS A 147 -13.15 -6.67 -4.30
CA HIS A 147 -13.49 -5.62 -3.34
C HIS A 147 -12.65 -5.67 -2.05
N GLU A 148 -12.38 -6.87 -1.54
CA GLU A 148 -11.59 -7.10 -0.33
C GLU A 148 -10.10 -6.79 -0.56
N LEU A 149 -9.56 -7.20 -1.71
CA LEU A 149 -8.16 -6.93 -2.08
C LEU A 149 -7.94 -5.44 -2.38
N THR A 150 -8.90 -4.79 -3.05
CA THR A 150 -8.91 -3.33 -3.27
C THR A 150 -8.89 -2.58 -1.95
N THR A 151 -9.68 -3.02 -0.97
CA THR A 151 -9.78 -2.35 0.33
C THR A 151 -8.50 -2.52 1.14
N ALA A 152 -7.93 -3.73 1.18
CA ALA A 152 -6.67 -4.01 1.87
C ALA A 152 -5.45 -3.30 1.21
N LEU A 153 -5.38 -3.31 -0.13
CA LEU A 153 -4.33 -2.61 -0.88
C LEU A 153 -4.47 -1.10 -0.77
N ARG A 154 -5.68 -0.54 -0.93
CA ARG A 154 -5.92 0.90 -0.82
C ARG A 154 -5.59 1.43 0.57
N GLY A 155 -5.92 0.67 1.63
CA GLY A 155 -5.52 1.03 3.00
C GLY A 155 -3.99 1.04 3.18
N SER A 156 -3.30 0.04 2.65
CA SER A 156 -1.83 -0.07 2.72
C SER A 156 -1.12 1.03 1.92
N ILE A 157 -1.60 1.30 0.70
CA ILE A 157 -1.10 2.39 -0.16
C ILE A 157 -1.30 3.74 0.55
N ARG A 158 -2.51 3.99 1.06
CA ARG A 158 -2.84 5.23 1.77
C ARG A 158 -1.96 5.43 3.02
N LEU A 159 -1.77 4.37 3.80
CA LEU A 159 -0.87 4.40 4.95
C LEU A 159 0.57 4.73 4.55
N ASN A 160 1.06 4.14 3.46
CA ASN A 160 2.40 4.42 2.96
C ASN A 160 2.54 5.88 2.50
N GLU A 161 1.57 6.40 1.74
CA GLU A 161 1.51 7.81 1.35
C GLU A 161 1.55 8.76 2.56
N MET A 162 0.75 8.46 3.60
CA MET A 162 0.72 9.26 4.83
C MET A 162 2.07 9.22 5.55
N ARG A 163 2.71 8.06 5.63
CA ARG A 163 4.07 7.90 6.20
C ARG A 163 5.10 8.72 5.44
N SER A 164 5.08 8.66 4.10
CA SER A 164 5.96 9.45 3.25
C SER A 164 5.74 10.95 3.46
N ALA A 165 4.49 11.41 3.52
CA ALA A 165 4.16 12.80 3.76
C ALA A 165 4.65 13.30 5.13
N VAL A 166 4.46 12.52 6.20
CA VAL A 166 4.96 12.85 7.54
C VAL A 166 6.48 12.87 7.57
N ALA A 167 7.14 11.93 6.88
CA ALA A 167 8.60 11.92 6.76
C ALA A 167 9.13 13.14 5.99
N GLU A 168 8.44 13.56 4.93
CA GLU A 168 8.74 14.78 4.17
C GLU A 168 8.66 16.02 5.07
N LEU A 169 7.54 16.21 5.80
CA LEU A 169 7.40 17.33 6.74
C LEU A 169 8.49 17.31 7.81
N ARG A 170 8.75 16.15 8.42
CA ARG A 170 9.80 15.99 9.43
C ARG A 170 11.18 16.36 8.88
N SER A 171 11.47 15.97 7.64
CA SER A 171 12.73 16.29 6.97
C SER A 171 12.89 17.78 6.73
N SER A 172 11.88 18.46 6.16
CA SER A 172 11.91 19.91 5.91
C SER A 172 12.09 20.69 7.21
N LEU A 173 11.38 20.27 8.25
CA LEU A 173 11.50 20.82 9.60
C LEU A 173 12.89 20.56 10.20
N GLY A 174 13.46 19.38 10.00
CA GLY A 174 14.78 19.00 10.52
C GLY A 174 15.95 19.68 9.80
N SER A 175 15.80 20.03 8.52
CA SER A 175 16.81 20.76 7.75
C SER A 175 16.83 22.26 8.01
N GLY A 176 15.83 22.78 8.77
CA GLY A 176 15.69 24.21 9.03
C GLY A 176 15.13 24.98 7.83
N GLU A 177 14.42 24.31 6.91
CA GLU A 177 13.75 24.99 5.80
C GLU A 177 12.71 25.97 6.34
N SER A 178 12.70 27.20 5.84
CA SER A 178 11.82 28.28 6.31
C SER A 178 10.95 28.89 5.21
N ALA A 179 11.12 28.48 3.95
CA ALA A 179 10.31 28.97 2.84
C ALA A 179 8.84 28.56 3.02
N GLU A 180 7.97 29.56 3.20
CA GLU A 180 6.52 29.38 3.40
C GLU A 180 5.88 28.56 2.29
N GLN A 181 6.33 28.74 1.04
CA GLN A 181 5.79 28.02 -0.13
C GLN A 181 5.95 26.50 -0.03
N ILE A 182 7.01 26.01 0.62
CA ILE A 182 7.25 24.56 0.77
C ILE A 182 6.20 23.97 1.72
N TYR A 183 5.96 24.65 2.83
CA TYR A 183 4.96 24.24 3.81
C TYR A 183 3.54 24.38 3.28
N GLN A 184 3.28 25.43 2.50
CA GLN A 184 2.01 25.60 1.80
C GLN A 184 1.75 24.46 0.82
N ALA A 185 2.71 24.15 -0.06
CA ALA A 185 2.58 23.05 -1.01
C ALA A 185 2.34 21.70 -0.31
N TRP A 186 3.04 21.47 0.82
CA TRP A 186 2.84 20.28 1.63
C TRP A 186 1.42 20.22 2.23
N CYS A 187 0.96 21.30 2.85
CA CYS A 187 -0.35 21.35 3.50
C CYS A 187 -1.51 21.25 2.48
N GLU A 188 -1.35 21.83 1.28
CA GLU A 188 -2.30 21.69 0.16
C GLU A 188 -2.42 20.23 -0.30
N LYS A 189 -1.28 19.54 -0.42
CA LYS A 189 -1.22 18.14 -0.85
C LYS A 189 -1.70 17.17 0.24
N HIS A 190 -1.55 17.54 1.51
CA HIS A 190 -1.75 16.66 2.66
C HIS A 190 -2.73 17.22 3.71
N CYS A 191 -3.84 17.80 3.25
CA CYS A 191 -4.88 18.40 4.10
C CYS A 191 -5.44 17.48 5.21
N TRP A 192 -5.37 16.17 5.01
CA TRP A 192 -5.74 15.16 6.02
C TRP A 192 -5.00 15.35 7.35
N ALA A 193 -3.82 15.99 7.35
CA ALA A 193 -3.03 16.25 8.54
C ALA A 193 -3.74 17.18 9.55
N PHE A 194 -4.67 18.02 9.08
CA PHE A 194 -5.50 18.87 9.94
C PHE A 194 -6.67 18.12 10.60
N GLY A 195 -6.95 16.88 10.20
CA GLY A 195 -7.98 16.03 10.81
C GLY A 195 -8.82 15.25 9.80
N SER A 196 -9.57 14.26 10.30
CA SER A 196 -10.41 13.35 9.50
C SER A 196 -11.60 14.03 8.81
N ALA A 197 -11.92 15.28 9.16
CA ALA A 197 -12.95 16.08 8.51
C ALA A 197 -12.55 16.57 7.10
N TYR A 198 -11.25 16.51 6.76
CA TYR A 198 -10.68 17.06 5.54
C TYR A 198 -10.19 15.94 4.61
N VAL A 199 -11.13 15.33 3.89
CA VAL A 199 -10.86 14.18 2.99
C VAL A 199 -11.03 14.56 1.51
N VAL A 200 -11.62 15.72 1.22
CA VAL A 200 -11.94 16.15 -0.14
C VAL A 200 -11.14 17.40 -0.50
N ARG A 201 -10.52 17.39 -1.69
CA ARG A 201 -9.84 18.56 -2.27
C ARG A 201 -10.92 19.51 -2.80
N ASP A 202 -10.89 20.78 -2.40
CA ASP A 202 -11.70 21.81 -3.06
C ASP A 202 -10.84 22.56 -4.08
N GLU A 203 -11.43 22.90 -5.23
CA GLU A 203 -10.74 23.63 -6.31
C GLU A 203 -10.92 25.15 -6.20
N VAL A 204 -11.70 25.64 -5.22
CA VAL A 204 -12.01 27.06 -5.05
C VAL A 204 -10.96 27.74 -4.17
N ARG A 205 -10.10 28.57 -4.77
CA ARG A 205 -9.04 29.35 -4.09
C ARG A 205 -9.33 30.85 -3.97
N ALA A 206 -10.30 31.36 -4.73
CA ALA A 206 -10.59 32.79 -4.77
C ALA A 206 -11.95 33.06 -4.12
N ILE A 207 -11.94 33.80 -3.02
CA ILE A 207 -13.17 34.35 -2.44
C ILE A 207 -13.54 35.68 -3.12
N THR A 208 -12.54 36.48 -3.53
CA THR A 208 -12.72 37.73 -4.30
C THR A 208 -11.42 38.08 -5.05
N ALA A 209 -11.49 38.95 -6.07
CA ALA A 209 -10.31 39.47 -6.77
C ALA A 209 -9.40 40.30 -5.84
N GLY A 210 -8.30 39.70 -5.35
CA GLY A 210 -7.22 40.40 -4.64
C GLY A 210 -6.81 39.82 -3.29
N ASP A 211 -7.59 38.89 -2.72
CA ASP A 211 -7.27 38.24 -1.45
C ASP A 211 -6.98 36.74 -1.65
N ASN A 212 -5.73 36.35 -1.41
CA ASN A 212 -5.28 34.96 -1.48
C ASN A 212 -5.26 34.38 -0.07
N ILE A 213 -6.15 33.43 0.22
CA ILE A 213 -6.10 32.61 1.43
C ILE A 213 -5.20 31.41 1.13
N ASP A 214 -4.31 31.06 2.07
CA ASP A 214 -3.34 29.98 1.84
C ASP A 214 -4.03 28.65 1.59
N LEU A 215 -5.07 28.34 2.38
CA LEU A 215 -5.83 27.09 2.33
C LEU A 215 -7.29 27.28 2.75
N ILE A 216 -8.19 26.74 1.94
CA ILE A 216 -9.62 26.59 2.27
C ILE A 216 -9.91 25.08 2.31
N LEU A 217 -10.30 24.56 3.48
CA LEU A 217 -10.56 23.14 3.66
C LEU A 217 -12.08 22.87 3.72
N PRO A 218 -12.67 22.11 2.77
CA PRO A 218 -14.05 21.65 2.89
C PRO A 218 -14.17 20.64 4.02
N ASN A 219 -15.06 20.89 4.98
CA ASN A 219 -15.55 19.86 5.88
C ASN A 219 -16.68 19.06 5.20
N VAL A 220 -16.50 17.75 5.11
CA VAL A 220 -17.33 16.84 4.30
C VAL A 220 -18.79 16.70 4.81
N ILE A 221 -19.12 17.13 6.04
CA ILE A 221 -20.40 16.76 6.65
C ILE A 221 -21.47 17.88 6.63
N ALA A 222 -21.13 19.15 6.34
CA ALA A 222 -22.14 20.22 6.35
C ALA A 222 -21.77 21.57 5.69
N GLY A 223 -20.78 21.61 4.80
CA GLY A 223 -20.43 22.86 4.08
C GLY A 223 -19.62 23.87 4.90
N TYR A 224 -19.19 23.49 6.12
CA TYR A 224 -18.22 24.27 6.90
C TYR A 224 -16.90 24.35 6.12
N ARG A 225 -16.41 25.56 5.83
CA ARG A 225 -15.10 25.77 5.23
C ARG A 225 -14.18 26.36 6.29
N ASP A 226 -13.21 25.57 6.74
CA ASP A 226 -12.21 26.04 7.69
C ASP A 226 -11.04 26.66 6.92
N ILE A 227 -10.51 27.75 7.48
CA ILE A 227 -9.39 28.50 6.95
C ILE A 227 -8.13 27.98 7.62
N VAL A 228 -7.06 27.79 6.83
CA VAL A 228 -5.72 27.65 7.39
C VAL A 228 -4.85 28.81 6.91
N GLU A 229 -4.30 29.56 7.86
CA GLU A 229 -3.33 30.63 7.63
C GLU A 229 -1.94 30.09 7.97
N LEU A 230 -1.04 30.11 7.00
CA LEU A 230 0.32 29.62 7.17
C LEU A 230 1.28 30.79 7.39
N LYS A 231 2.23 30.58 8.28
CA LYS A 231 3.37 31.46 8.51
C LYS A 231 4.62 30.61 8.57
N ARG A 232 5.79 31.23 8.44
CA ARG A 232 7.05 30.48 8.43
C ARG A 232 7.31 29.74 9.76
N PRO A 233 8.00 28.59 9.72
CA PRO A 233 8.36 27.84 10.92
C PRO A 233 9.42 28.54 11.78
N ASP A 234 10.20 29.47 11.24
CA ASP A 234 11.24 30.20 11.96
C ASP A 234 10.72 31.39 12.78
N MET A 235 9.40 31.65 12.74
CA MET A 235 8.78 32.74 13.48
C MET A 235 8.52 32.38 14.94
N ASP A 236 8.69 33.37 15.82
CA ASP A 236 8.33 33.26 17.23
C ASP A 236 6.81 33.16 17.40
N VAL A 237 6.36 32.25 18.26
CA VAL A 237 4.93 32.08 18.57
C VAL A 237 4.56 32.76 19.90
N LEU A 238 5.37 32.53 20.93
CA LEU A 238 5.15 33.03 22.28
C LEU A 238 6.35 33.84 22.76
N ILE A 239 6.06 34.94 23.44
CA ILE A 239 7.06 35.78 24.10
C ILE A 239 6.79 35.76 25.61
N TYR A 240 7.85 35.65 26.42
CA TYR A 240 7.75 35.71 27.87
C TYR A 240 7.89 37.13 28.38
N ASP A 241 6.89 37.62 29.12
CA ASP A 241 6.98 38.86 29.88
C ASP A 241 7.51 38.56 31.29
N LYS A 242 8.73 39.03 31.57
CA LYS A 242 9.36 38.87 32.88
C LYS A 242 8.68 39.68 33.99
N ALA A 243 8.08 40.82 33.66
CA ALA A 243 7.43 41.69 34.65
C ALA A 243 6.12 41.06 35.15
N HIS A 244 5.35 40.48 34.24
CA HIS A 244 4.04 39.88 34.54
C HIS A 244 4.07 38.35 34.66
N LYS A 245 5.24 37.74 34.43
CA LYS A 245 5.52 36.29 34.53
C LYS A 245 4.55 35.44 33.73
N ASN A 246 4.26 35.84 32.50
CA ASN A 246 3.33 35.15 31.62
C ASN A 246 3.86 35.12 30.18
N PHE A 247 3.34 34.16 29.41
CA PHE A 247 3.54 34.12 27.97
C PHE A 247 2.37 34.82 27.27
N TYR A 248 2.68 35.51 26.18
CA TYR A 248 1.70 36.14 25.30
C TYR A 248 2.09 35.87 23.84
N PHE A 249 1.13 36.05 22.93
CA PHE A 249 1.36 35.88 21.50
C PHE A 249 2.37 36.89 20.96
N SER A 250 3.26 36.42 20.08
CA SER A 250 4.17 37.30 19.37
C SER A 250 3.42 38.31 18.50
N ALA A 251 4.15 39.33 18.04
CA ALA A 251 3.61 40.29 17.08
C ALA A 251 3.15 39.60 15.78
N ASP A 252 3.83 38.55 15.34
CA ASP A 252 3.50 37.85 14.10
C ASP A 252 2.26 36.96 14.25
N VAL A 253 2.10 36.29 15.40
CA VAL A 253 0.83 35.61 15.72
C VAL A 253 -0.32 36.61 15.78
N SER A 254 -0.11 37.78 16.40
CA SER A 254 -1.14 38.81 16.50
C SER A 254 -1.58 39.34 15.12
N LYS A 255 -0.64 39.50 14.17
CA LYS A 255 -0.96 39.86 12.77
C LYS A 255 -1.77 38.75 12.08
N ALA A 256 -1.35 37.49 12.24
CA ALA A 256 -2.05 36.34 11.65
C ALA A 256 -3.48 36.19 12.20
N VAL A 257 -3.69 36.44 13.49
CA VAL A 257 -5.04 36.51 14.10
C VAL A 257 -5.88 37.61 13.45
N GLY A 258 -5.30 38.80 13.23
CA GLY A 258 -5.99 39.88 12.51
C GLY A 258 -6.37 39.50 11.06
N GLN A 259 -5.48 38.80 10.35
CA GLN A 259 -5.75 38.28 9.00
C GLN A 259 -6.91 37.28 9.02
N CYS A 260 -6.90 36.33 9.95
CA CYS A 260 -7.96 35.34 10.14
C CYS A 260 -9.32 36.00 10.44
N HIS A 261 -9.36 37.01 11.32
CA HIS A 261 -10.59 37.76 11.59
C HIS A 261 -11.18 38.36 10.32
N ARG A 262 -10.35 39.02 9.50
CA ARG A 262 -10.79 39.59 8.22
C ARG A 262 -11.40 38.53 7.30
N TYR A 263 -10.78 37.35 7.21
CA TYR A 263 -11.31 36.27 6.37
C TYR A 263 -12.60 35.66 6.91
N LEU A 264 -12.71 35.49 8.24
CA LEU A 264 -13.94 35.00 8.89
C LEU A 264 -15.09 35.98 8.70
N ASP A 265 -14.84 37.29 8.85
CA ASP A 265 -15.84 38.35 8.60
C ASP A 265 -16.31 38.31 7.14
N MET A 266 -15.38 38.18 6.19
CA MET A 266 -15.74 38.02 4.77
C MET A 266 -16.58 36.78 4.52
N LEU A 267 -16.20 35.62 5.07
CA LEU A 267 -16.98 34.38 4.91
C LEU A 267 -18.38 34.48 5.52
N HIS A 268 -18.53 35.17 6.66
CA HIS A 268 -19.85 35.45 7.23
C HIS A 268 -20.68 36.37 6.32
N ASP A 269 -20.09 37.46 5.80
CA ASP A 269 -20.76 38.37 4.88
C ASP A 269 -21.18 37.68 3.56
N PHE A 270 -20.40 36.70 3.10
CA PHE A 270 -20.72 35.88 1.93
C PHE A 270 -21.71 34.76 2.24
N ALA A 271 -21.78 34.23 3.46
CA ALA A 271 -22.80 33.26 3.84
C ALA A 271 -24.23 33.84 3.73
N ASP A 272 -24.38 35.15 3.99
CA ASP A 272 -25.65 35.88 3.84
C ASP A 272 -26.03 36.18 2.38
N LYS A 273 -25.07 36.16 1.43
CA LYS A 273 -25.26 36.58 0.02
C LYS A 273 -24.93 35.51 -1.04
N GLY A 274 -24.34 34.39 -0.62
CA GLY A 274 -23.59 33.44 -1.46
C GLY A 274 -22.23 34.01 -1.89
N LEU A 275 -21.21 33.15 -2.11
CA LEU A 275 -20.00 33.59 -2.82
C LEU A 275 -20.38 34.12 -4.21
N LEU A 276 -19.81 35.25 -4.61
CA LEU A 276 -20.12 35.94 -5.88
C LEU A 276 -20.09 35.01 -7.10
N ASP A 277 -19.15 34.07 -7.12
CA ASP A 277 -18.91 33.12 -8.23
C ASP A 277 -19.34 31.67 -7.93
N HIS A 278 -19.72 31.36 -6.68
CA HIS A 278 -20.06 30.00 -6.21
C HIS A 278 -21.20 30.02 -5.19
N LYS A 279 -22.43 30.25 -5.66
CA LYS A 279 -23.64 30.37 -4.80
C LYS A 279 -24.00 29.09 -4.04
N GLU A 280 -23.46 27.96 -4.46
CA GLU A 280 -23.55 26.64 -3.82
C GLU A 280 -22.67 26.51 -2.57
N VAL A 281 -21.70 27.42 -2.38
CA VAL A 281 -20.79 27.42 -1.23
C VAL A 281 -21.38 28.27 -0.11
N VAL A 282 -21.94 27.61 0.91
CA VAL A 282 -22.42 28.27 2.12
C VAL A 282 -21.51 27.91 3.29
N ALA A 283 -20.60 28.81 3.66
CA ALA A 283 -19.73 28.67 4.81
C ALA A 283 -20.49 29.04 6.09
N TYR A 284 -21.33 28.13 6.60
CA TYR A 284 -21.88 28.29 7.95
C TYR A 284 -20.73 28.18 8.96
N HIS A 285 -20.59 29.09 9.92
CA HIS A 285 -19.65 29.05 11.06
C HIS A 285 -18.20 28.57 10.75
N PRO A 286 -17.45 29.26 9.87
CA PRO A 286 -16.05 28.93 9.57
C PRO A 286 -15.16 29.07 10.80
N ARG A 287 -14.15 28.20 10.93
CA ARG A 287 -13.05 28.35 11.90
C ARG A 287 -11.74 28.63 11.17
N ALA A 288 -10.79 29.24 11.86
CA ALA A 288 -9.46 29.48 11.34
C ALA A 288 -8.40 28.78 12.18
N THR A 289 -7.43 28.15 11.52
CA THR A 289 -6.24 27.57 12.15
C THR A 289 -5.01 28.30 11.63
N ILE A 290 -4.21 28.84 12.53
CA ILE A 290 -2.92 29.46 12.21
C ILE A 290 -1.83 28.41 12.47
N VAL A 291 -1.00 28.13 11.47
CA VAL A 291 0.20 27.29 11.65
C VAL A 291 1.44 28.19 11.59
N ILE A 292 2.16 28.29 12.70
CA ILE A 292 3.29 29.20 12.83
C ILE A 292 4.34 28.68 13.80
N GLY A 293 5.61 28.86 13.45
CA GLY A 293 6.72 28.58 14.37
C GLY A 293 6.98 27.11 14.66
N ARG A 294 8.00 26.87 15.48
CA ARG A 294 8.38 25.56 16.03
C ARG A 294 8.17 25.53 17.53
N SER A 295 7.89 24.33 18.05
CA SER A 295 7.80 24.02 19.48
C SER A 295 8.61 22.80 19.89
N HIS A 296 9.55 22.33 19.05
CA HIS A 296 10.42 21.17 19.33
C HIS A 296 11.31 21.34 20.57
N ASP A 297 11.58 22.58 20.97
CA ASP A 297 12.42 22.97 22.10
C ASP A 297 11.61 23.63 23.25
N TRP A 298 10.28 23.60 23.16
CA TRP A 298 9.42 24.24 24.15
C TRP A 298 9.36 23.47 25.46
N SER A 299 9.34 24.24 26.54
CA SER A 299 8.99 23.74 27.86
C SER A 299 7.50 23.42 27.99
N GLU A 300 7.18 22.58 28.97
CA GLU A 300 5.81 22.31 29.43
C GLU A 300 5.03 23.59 29.77
N GLU A 301 5.70 24.64 30.25
CA GLU A 301 5.06 25.93 30.55
C GLU A 301 4.60 26.65 29.28
N GLN A 302 5.42 26.65 28.22
CA GLN A 302 5.05 27.22 26.92
C GLN A 302 3.90 26.45 26.28
N GLN A 303 3.91 25.12 26.37
CA GLN A 303 2.81 24.27 25.87
C GLN A 303 1.49 24.59 26.58
N ARG A 304 1.50 24.67 27.92
CA ARG A 304 0.33 25.08 28.71
C ARG A 304 -0.12 26.50 28.38
N ALA A 305 0.82 27.41 28.14
CA ALA A 305 0.49 28.78 27.78
C ALA A 305 -0.24 28.87 26.44
N LEU A 306 0.26 28.20 25.39
CA LEU A 306 -0.41 28.15 24.09
C LEU A 306 -1.81 27.54 24.21
N HIS A 307 -1.94 26.42 24.93
CA HIS A 307 -3.24 25.80 25.20
C HIS A 307 -4.21 26.79 25.89
N GLY A 308 -3.73 27.49 26.92
CA GLY A 308 -4.51 28.50 27.64
C GLY A 308 -4.95 29.66 26.77
N LEU A 309 -4.08 30.17 25.89
CA LEU A 309 -4.40 31.26 24.97
C LEU A 309 -5.43 30.80 23.93
N ASN A 310 -5.24 29.63 23.32
CA ASN A 310 -6.20 29.04 22.38
C ASN A 310 -7.58 28.85 22.98
N ARG A 311 -7.69 28.37 24.24
CA ARG A 311 -8.98 28.18 24.91
C ARG A 311 -9.79 29.47 25.11
N ARG A 312 -9.14 30.63 25.04
CA ARG A 312 -9.76 31.95 25.20
C ARG A 312 -10.09 32.62 23.86
N MET A 313 -9.64 32.05 22.75
CA MET A 313 -10.03 32.48 21.41
C MET A 313 -11.24 31.68 20.95
N ASN A 314 -12.19 32.36 20.31
CA ASN A 314 -13.35 31.73 19.69
C ASN A 314 -13.13 31.72 18.17
N GLY A 315 -13.35 30.57 17.53
CA GLY A 315 -13.24 30.42 16.08
C GLY A 315 -11.81 30.38 15.53
N ILE A 316 -10.79 30.88 16.25
CA ILE A 316 -9.38 30.88 15.81
C ILE A 316 -8.56 29.99 16.74
N THR A 317 -7.68 29.17 16.17
CA THR A 317 -6.73 28.31 16.90
C THR A 317 -5.32 28.48 16.34
N VAL A 318 -4.32 28.58 17.20
CA VAL A 318 -2.90 28.66 16.81
C VAL A 318 -2.21 27.34 17.12
N MET A 319 -1.47 26.79 16.17
CA MET A 319 -0.64 25.62 16.36
C MET A 319 0.74 25.81 15.71
N THR A 320 1.71 25.00 16.12
CA THR A 320 3.05 25.00 15.52
C THR A 320 3.17 23.90 14.47
N TYR A 321 4.21 23.94 13.64
CA TYR A 321 4.48 22.85 12.70
C TYR A 321 4.79 21.52 13.40
N ASP A 322 5.34 21.55 14.62
CA ASP A 322 5.55 20.32 15.40
C ASP A 322 4.22 19.75 15.91
N HIS A 323 3.24 20.59 16.26
CA HIS A 323 1.88 20.12 16.56
C HIS A 323 1.23 19.46 15.35
N LEU A 324 1.40 20.03 14.15
CA LEU A 324 0.87 19.50 12.89
C LEU A 324 1.52 18.15 12.56
N LEU A 325 2.85 18.08 12.69
CA LEU A 325 3.60 16.84 12.52
C LEU A 325 3.11 15.75 13.49
N ALA A 326 3.02 16.06 14.79
CA ALA A 326 2.57 15.13 15.81
C ALA A 326 1.12 14.68 15.57
N GLN A 327 0.26 15.54 15.03
CA GLN A 327 -1.09 15.18 14.64
C GLN A 327 -1.10 14.18 13.48
N GLY A 328 -0.27 14.41 12.45
CA GLY A 328 -0.11 13.48 11.33
C GLY A 328 0.42 12.10 11.78
N GLU A 329 1.40 12.08 12.68
CA GLU A 329 1.95 10.85 13.28
C GLU A 329 0.87 10.07 14.04
N ARG A 330 0.11 10.73 14.93
CA ARG A 330 -0.98 10.09 15.68
C ARG A 330 -2.05 9.47 14.78
N LEU A 331 -2.41 10.16 13.69
CA LEU A 331 -3.38 9.63 12.72
C LEU A 331 -2.89 8.35 12.04
N ILE A 332 -1.59 8.27 11.72
CA ILE A 332 -0.98 7.05 11.16
C ILE A 332 -1.01 5.93 12.20
N ASP A 333 -0.63 6.20 13.44
CA ASP A 333 -0.58 5.18 14.50
C ASP A 333 -1.96 4.58 14.78
N MET A 334 -3.03 5.39 14.75
CA MET A 334 -4.41 4.90 14.88
C MET A 334 -4.87 3.98 13.74
N MET A 335 -4.25 4.09 12.56
CA MET A 335 -4.58 3.28 11.38
C MET A 335 -3.76 1.99 11.28
N VAL A 336 -2.71 1.84 12.09
CA VAL A 336 -1.95 0.59 12.18
C VAL A 336 -2.70 -0.35 13.13
N PRO A 337 -3.10 -1.56 12.70
CA PRO A 337 -3.64 -2.54 13.62
C PRO A 337 -2.63 -2.79 14.74
N ALA A 338 -3.06 -2.69 16.00
CA ALA A 338 -2.23 -3.09 17.12
C ALA A 338 -1.72 -4.51 16.83
N ALA A 339 -0.40 -4.68 16.77
CA ALA A 339 0.18 -6.00 16.72
C ALA A 339 -0.36 -6.76 17.93
N ASP A 340 -1.03 -7.88 17.67
CA ASP A 340 -1.60 -8.76 18.68
C ASP A 340 -0.47 -9.26 19.58
N THR A 341 -0.21 -8.53 20.67
CA THR A 341 0.68 -8.95 21.75
C THR A 341 -0.06 -9.98 22.60
N GLY A 342 -0.29 -11.15 22.00
CA GLY A 342 -0.80 -12.31 22.72
C GLY A 342 0.26 -12.86 23.66
N ALA A 343 0.15 -12.56 24.96
CA ALA A 343 0.23 -13.52 26.08
C ALA A 343 0.39 -12.78 27.42
N GLY A 344 -0.68 -12.80 28.22
CA GLY A 344 -0.66 -12.34 29.61
C GLY A 344 -2.05 -12.33 30.24
N ALA A 345 -2.65 -13.52 30.37
CA ALA A 345 -3.86 -13.70 31.17
C ALA A 345 -3.55 -13.63 32.67
N ALA A 346 -4.51 -13.05 33.42
CA ALA A 346 -4.66 -12.96 34.88
C ALA A 346 -3.78 -11.90 35.57
N THR A 347 -4.35 -10.89 36.23
CA THR A 347 -5.37 -11.00 37.28
C THR A 347 -6.22 -9.74 37.35
N ALA A 348 -7.52 -9.92 37.54
CA ALA A 348 -8.42 -8.87 37.97
C ALA A 348 -8.16 -8.56 39.45
N SER A 349 -7.94 -7.29 39.76
CA SER A 349 -8.21 -6.72 41.08
C SER A 349 -8.89 -5.37 40.87
N GLU A 350 -10.12 -5.28 41.34
CA GLU A 350 -10.86 -4.03 41.57
C GLU A 350 -10.13 -3.12 42.58
N SER A 351 -10.63 -1.89 42.69
CA SER A 351 -10.17 -0.74 43.48
C SER A 351 -9.12 0.12 42.75
N ASP A 352 -9.17 1.45 42.74
CA ASP A 352 -10.08 2.43 43.35
C ASP A 352 -9.86 3.75 42.59
N ASP A 353 -10.76 4.70 42.78
CA ASP A 353 -10.69 6.08 42.30
C ASP A 353 -9.29 6.71 42.40
N ASP A 354 -8.77 7.24 41.28
CA ASP A 354 -8.08 8.54 41.24
C ASP A 354 -7.65 8.88 39.80
N ILE A 355 -8.22 9.94 39.24
CA ILE A 355 -7.72 10.61 38.04
C ILE A 355 -6.87 11.80 38.49
N PRO A 356 -5.54 11.78 38.31
CA PRO A 356 -4.74 12.99 38.37
C PRO A 356 -4.37 13.47 36.96
N TRP A 357 -5.07 14.54 36.58
CA TRP A 357 -4.63 15.72 35.80
C TRP A 357 -4.02 15.55 34.41
#